data_AF-A0A656G9Y8-F1
#
_entry.id   AF-A0A656G9Y8-F1
#
_cell.length_a   1.000
_cell.length_b   1.000
_cell.length_c   1.000
_cell.angle_alpha   90.00
_cell.angle_beta   90.00
_cell.angle_gamma   90.00
#
_symmetry.space_group_name_H-M   'P 1'
#
loop_
_entity.id
_entity.type
_entity.pdbx_description
1 polymer ?
#
loop_
_entity_poly.entity_id
_entity_poly.type
_entity_poly.pdbx_seq_one_letter_code
_entity_poly.pdbx_strand_id
1 'polypeptide(L)'
;MTWFTPDVIDAIIAVVKAIVVLLAVVVCGALLSFIERRLLGWWQDRYGPNRVGPFGMFQIAADMLKMFFKEDWTPPFADKVI
;
A
#
# COMPACT_ATOMS: atom_id res chain seq x y z
N MET A 1 -32.59 3.51 -26.01
CA MET A 1 -31.54 4.16 -25.18
C MET A 1 -31.42 3.42 -23.87
N THR A 2 -30.77 2.27 -23.86
CA THR A 2 -30.43 1.56 -22.61
C THR A 2 -28.93 1.33 -22.64
N TRP A 3 -28.19 2.32 -22.13
CA TRP A 3 -26.72 2.30 -21.99
C TRP A 3 -26.21 1.16 -21.11
N PHE A 4 -27.13 0.43 -20.46
CA PHE A 4 -26.89 -0.72 -19.61
C PHE A 4 -27.30 -2.00 -20.33
N THR A 5 -26.51 -2.42 -21.32
CA THR A 5 -26.60 -3.81 -21.79
C THR A 5 -26.00 -4.74 -20.72
N PRO A 6 -26.47 -6.00 -20.60
CA PRO A 6 -25.93 -6.97 -19.66
C PRO A 6 -24.39 -7.10 -19.74
N ASP A 7 -23.86 -7.09 -20.97
CA ASP A 7 -22.41 -7.18 -21.22
C ASP A 7 -21.62 -6.00 -20.64
N VAL A 8 -22.17 -4.78 -20.70
CA VAL A 8 -21.52 -3.58 -20.14
C VAL A 8 -21.56 -3.62 -18.60
N ILE A 9 -22.64 -4.13 -18.01
CA ILE A 9 -22.73 -4.33 -16.56
C ILE A 9 -21.69 -5.34 -16.08
N ASP A 10 -21.54 -6.47 -16.80
CA ASP A 10 -20.55 -7.50 -16.46
C ASP A 10 -19.12 -6.99 -16.57
N ALA A 11 -18.83 -6.19 -17.60
CA ALA A 11 -17.53 -5.53 -17.76
C ALA A 11 -17.23 -4.55 -16.61
N ILE A 12 -18.21 -3.74 -16.20
CA ILE A 12 -18.06 -2.80 -15.07
C ILE A 12 -17.80 -3.58 -13.77
N ILE A 13 -18.54 -4.67 -13.53
CA ILE A 13 -18.35 -5.51 -12.34
C ILE A 13 -16.95 -6.13 -12.36
N ALA A 14 -16.45 -6.59 -13.51
CA ALA A 14 -15.10 -7.16 -13.63
C ALA A 14 -14.02 -6.12 -13.30
N VAL A 15 -14.14 -4.90 -13.82
CA VAL A 15 -13.20 -3.79 -13.53
C VAL A 15 -13.23 -3.43 -12.05
N VAL A 16 -14.41 -3.31 -11.45
CA VAL A 16 -14.54 -3.02 -10.01
C VAL A 16 -13.91 -4.13 -9.18
N LYS A 17 -14.14 -5.41 -9.52
CA LYS A 17 -13.49 -6.54 -8.85
C LYS A 17 -11.96 -6.46 -8.94
N ALA A 18 -11.42 -6.15 -10.12
CA ALA A 18 -9.98 -6.02 -10.31
C ALA A 18 -9.39 -4.90 -9.42
N ILE A 19 -10.04 -3.74 -9.37
CA ILE A 19 -9.63 -2.63 -8.51
C ILE A 19 -9.68 -3.02 -7.03
N VAL A 20 -10.75 -3.69 -6.59
CA VAL A 20 -10.90 -4.14 -5.21
C VAL A 20 -9.79 -5.12 -4.83
N VAL A 21 -9.49 -6.10 -5.70
CA VAL A 21 -8.39 -7.05 -5.47
C VAL A 21 -7.05 -6.34 -5.39
N LEU A 22 -6.76 -5.40 -6.30
CA LEU A 22 -5.54 -4.60 -6.28
C LEU A 22 -5.37 -3.86 -4.95
N LEU A 23 -6.40 -3.11 -4.53
CA LEU A 23 -6.37 -2.34 -3.29
C LEU A 23 -6.24 -3.24 -2.06
N ALA A 24 -6.94 -4.39 -2.05
CA ALA A 24 -6.84 -5.35 -0.95
C ALA A 24 -5.42 -5.89 -0.78
N VAL A 25 -4.74 -6.22 -1.89
CA VAL A 25 -3.35 -6.72 -1.84
C VAL A 25 -2.39 -5.64 -1.33
N VAL A 26 -2.53 -4.39 -1.79
CA VAL A 26 -1.69 -3.27 -1.33
C VAL A 26 -1.88 -3.01 0.16
N VAL A 27 -3.12 -2.97 0.65
CA VAL A 27 -3.42 -2.77 2.07
C VAL A 27 -2.91 -3.94 2.91
N CYS A 28 -3.04 -5.17 2.42
CA CYS A 28 -2.51 -6.37 3.09
C CYS A 28 -0.98 -6.28 3.26
N GLY A 29 -0.26 -5.93 2.19
CA GLY A 29 1.20 -5.73 2.25
C GLY A 29 1.60 -4.64 3.25
N ALA A 30 0.89 -3.51 3.25
CA ALA A 30 1.13 -2.43 4.20
C ALA A 30 0.93 -2.88 5.66
N LEU A 31 -0.16 -3.61 5.96
CA LEU A 31 -0.43 -4.16 7.29
C LEU A 31 0.59 -5.21 7.72
N LEU A 32 0.99 -6.10 6.81
CA LEU A 32 2.01 -7.12 7.09
C LEU A 32 3.33 -6.49 7.50
N SER A 33 3.76 -5.40 6.85
CA SER A 33 4.99 -4.69 7.23
C SER A 33 4.94 -4.10 8.65
N PHE A 34 3.76 -3.65 9.10
CA PHE A 34 3.57 -3.16 10.46
C PHE A 34 3.65 -4.30 11.48
N ILE A 35 3.00 -5.42 11.18
CA ILE A 35 3.01 -6.63 12.02
C ILE A 35 4.43 -7.18 12.13
N GLU A 36 5.16 -7.26 11.02
CA GLU A 36 6.55 -7.72 10.97
C GLU A 36 7.44 -6.90 11.92
N ARG A 37 7.36 -5.57 11.87
CA ARG A 37 8.15 -4.70 12.78
C ARG A 37 7.83 -4.95 14.24
N ARG A 38 6.56 -5.24 14.57
CA ARG A 38 6.13 -5.52 15.94
C ARG A 38 6.58 -6.90 16.41
N LEU A 39 6.51 -7.91 15.54
CA LEU A 39 6.96 -9.27 15.81
C LEU A 39 8.48 -9.34 15.98
N LEU A 40 9.24 -8.70 15.08
CA LEU A 40 10.69 -8.58 15.19
C LEU A 40 11.12 -7.83 16.46
N GLY A 41 10.36 -6.80 16.87
CA GLY A 41 10.58 -6.12 18.15
C GLY A 41 10.44 -7.08 19.32
N TRP A 42 9.37 -7.87 19.32
CA TRP A 42 9.12 -8.85 20.38
C TRP A 42 10.19 -9.93 20.46
N TRP A 43 10.65 -10.47 19.33
CA TRP A 43 11.74 -11.45 19.30
C TRP A 43 13.10 -10.89 19.75
N GLN A 44 13.33 -9.59 19.55
CA GLN A 44 14.59 -8.93 19.92
C GLN A 44 14.55 -8.28 21.32
N ASP A 45 13.51 -8.54 22.11
CA ASP A 45 13.26 -7.90 23.41
C ASP A 45 13.35 -6.37 23.35
N ARG A 46 12.81 -5.78 22.28
CA ARG A 46 12.70 -4.32 22.11
C ARG A 46 11.28 -3.92 21.78
N TYR A 47 10.90 -2.71 22.19
CA TYR A 47 9.59 -2.19 21.82
C TYR A 47 9.49 -1.98 20.30
N GLY A 48 8.45 -2.57 19.72
CA GLY A 48 8.03 -2.28 18.34
C GLY A 48 7.49 -0.85 18.19
N PRO A 49 6.81 -0.56 17.06
CA PRO A 49 6.25 0.77 16.81
C PRO A 49 5.30 1.21 17.92
N ASN A 50 5.66 2.23 18.71
CA ASN A 50 4.86 2.71 19.85
C ASN A 50 4.70 4.24 19.92
N ARG A 51 5.17 4.98 18.89
CA ARG A 51 5.22 6.45 18.93
C ARG A 51 4.18 7.14 18.05
N VAL A 52 3.83 6.56 16.90
CA VAL A 52 2.97 7.21 15.91
C VAL A 52 1.52 6.73 16.08
N GLY A 53 0.79 7.37 17.00
CA GLY A 53 -0.60 7.02 17.35
C GLY A 53 -0.74 5.93 18.41
N PRO A 54 -1.99 5.54 18.77
CA PRO A 54 -2.24 4.45 19.70
C PRO A 54 -1.64 3.15 19.14
N PHE A 55 -0.78 2.49 19.91
CA PHE A 55 -0.02 1.29 19.49
C PHE A 55 0.77 1.43 18.18
N GLY A 56 1.11 2.64 17.75
CA GLY A 56 1.87 2.86 16.51
C GLY A 56 1.07 2.71 15.21
N MET A 57 -0.26 2.64 15.25
CA MET A 57 -1.10 2.38 14.07
C MET A 57 -0.91 3.39 12.92
N PHE A 58 -0.61 4.65 13.23
CA PHE A 58 -0.41 5.68 12.21
C PHE A 58 0.96 5.59 11.52
N GLN A 59 1.81 4.63 11.90
CA GLN A 59 3.09 4.38 11.23
C GLN A 59 2.92 4.08 9.74
N ILE A 60 1.88 3.33 9.36
CA ILE A 60 1.62 2.98 7.95
C ILE A 60 1.30 4.25 7.15
N ALA A 61 0.45 5.13 7.71
CA ALA A 61 0.09 6.40 7.06
C ALA A 61 1.31 7.33 6.93
N ALA A 62 2.17 7.41 7.95
CA ALA A 62 3.41 8.18 7.88
C ALA A 62 4.39 7.61 6.84
N ASP A 63 4.46 6.27 6.71
CA ASP A 63 5.29 5.59 5.73
C ASP A 63 4.77 5.77 4.29
N MET A 64 3.47 5.93 4.09
CA MET A 64 2.91 6.30 2.79
C MET A 64 3.22 7.77 2.48
N LEU A 65 2.99 8.67 3.43
CA LEU A 65 3.21 10.11 3.25
C LEU A 65 4.66 10.41 2.90
N LYS A 66 5.63 9.79 3.59
CA LYS A 66 7.06 9.99 3.29
C LYS A 66 7.41 9.54 1.86
N MET A 67 6.75 8.51 1.32
CA MET A 67 7.01 8.03 -0.04
C MET A 67 6.45 8.98 -1.09
N PHE A 68 5.27 9.57 -0.84
CA PHE A 68 4.68 10.57 -1.75
C PHE A 68 5.51 11.85 -1.86
N PHE A 69 6.13 12.28 -0.76
CA PHE A 69 6.99 13.46 -0.74
C PHE A 69 8.47 13.15 -0.94
N LYS A 70 8.83 11.87 -1.14
CA LYS A 70 10.21 11.53 -1.41
C LYS A 70 10.57 12.04 -2.80
N GLU A 71 11.64 12.82 -2.87
CA GLU A 71 12.20 13.28 -4.14
C GLU A 71 12.50 12.08 -5.04
N ASP A 72 11.95 12.12 -6.25
CA ASP A 72 12.23 11.12 -7.29
C ASP A 72 13.58 11.45 -7.94
N TRP A 73 14.62 10.80 -7.44
CA TRP A 73 15.98 10.98 -7.91
C TRP A 73 16.35 9.86 -8.87
N THR A 74 16.65 10.21 -10.12
CA THR A 74 17.23 9.28 -11.10
C THR A 74 18.75 9.35 -11.06
N PRO A 75 19.45 8.23 -10.80
CA PRO A 75 20.91 8.24 -10.74
C PRO A 75 21.52 8.69 -12.07
N PRO A 76 22.59 9.52 -12.06
CA PRO A 76 23.19 10.03 -13.30
C PRO A 76 23.90 8.94 -14.12
N PHE A 77 24.22 7.81 -13.48
CA PHE A 77 24.82 6.63 -14.09
C PHE A 77 23.80 5.53 -14.42
N ALA A 78 22.51 5.77 -14.21
CA ALA A 78 21.47 4.83 -14.62
C ALA A 78 21.26 4.93 -16.13
N ASP A 79 21.15 3.77 -16.78
CA ASP A 79 20.78 3.70 -18.19
C ASP A 79 19.36 4.25 -18.35
N LYS A 80 19.24 5.37 -19.06
CA LYS A 80 17.93 5.96 -19.32
C LYS A 80 17.30 5.15 -20.45
N VAL A 81 15.98 5.00 -20.41
CA VAL A 81 15.24 4.24 -21.44
C VAL A 81 15.28 4.95 -22.82
N ILE A 82 16.01 6.07 -22.95
CA ILE A 82 16.29 6.81 -24.19
C ILE A 82 17.76 7.23 -24.20
#